data_AF-A0A2T1CYM5-F1
#
_entry.id   AF-A0A2T1CYM5-F1
#
_cell.length_a   1.000
_cell.length_b   1.000
_cell.length_c   1.000
_cell.angle_alpha   90.00
_cell.angle_beta   90.00
_cell.angle_gamma   90.00
#
_symmetry.space_group_name_H-M   'P 1'
#
loop_
_entity.id
_entity.type
_entity.pdbx_description
1 polymer ?
#
loop_
_entity_poly.entity_id
_entity_poly.type
_entity_poly.pdbx_seq_one_letter_code
_entity_poly.pdbx_strand_id
1 'polypeptide(L)'
;MMFSESVKVTLKDAAQKLTSHRKRDFMAKVAEDYLDGSARKAETVLGWNRDGVQLGLHERRTGMICVDNYRARGRHKSERVLSDLEADIRSLGDGQAQADPKFQSTFLYTRISARAVRAALSS
;
A
#
# COMPACT_ATOMS: atom_id res chain seq x y z
N MET A 1 19.12 27.70 10.42
CA MET A 1 19.97 26.97 9.47
C MET A 1 19.11 26.59 8.27
N MET A 2 19.35 27.15 7.09
CA MET A 2 18.64 26.75 5.86
C MET A 2 19.46 25.67 5.17
N PHE A 3 18.91 24.47 5.00
CA PHE A 3 19.52 23.49 4.12
C PHE A 3 19.67 24.09 2.71
N SER A 4 20.84 23.91 2.09
CA SER A 4 20.97 24.15 0.65
C SER A 4 20.06 23.20 -0.12
N GLU A 5 19.67 23.57 -1.33
CA GLU A 5 18.76 22.72 -2.12
C GLU A 5 19.39 21.37 -2.45
N SER A 6 20.71 21.33 -2.71
CA SER A 6 21.47 20.10 -2.92
C SER A 6 21.41 19.15 -1.72
N VAL A 7 21.49 19.68 -0.49
CA VAL A 7 21.40 18.87 0.73
C VAL A 7 19.99 18.33 0.90
N LYS A 8 18.95 19.15 0.67
CA LYS A 8 17.56 18.69 0.75
C LYS A 8 17.31 17.54 -0.22
N VAL A 9 17.76 17.66 -1.47
CA VAL A 9 17.60 16.61 -2.49
C VAL A 9 18.29 15.32 -2.05
N THR A 10 19.53 15.42 -1.53
CA THR A 10 20.30 14.27 -1.05
C THR A 10 19.62 13.56 0.12
N LEU A 11 19.12 14.32 1.11
CA LEU A 11 18.38 13.76 2.25
C LEU A 11 17.09 13.07 1.81
N LYS A 12 16.35 13.66 0.88
CA LYS A 12 15.13 13.06 0.34
C LYS A 12 15.42 11.77 -0.42
N ASP A 13 16.47 11.74 -1.25
CA ASP A 13 16.92 10.54 -1.96
C ASP A 13 17.30 9.42 -0.98
N ALA A 14 18.10 9.73 0.04
CA ALA A 14 18.46 8.76 1.08
C ALA A 14 17.22 8.19 1.80
N ALA A 15 16.27 9.04 2.17
CA ALA A 15 15.02 8.60 2.80
C ALA A 15 14.14 7.73 1.86
N GLN A 16 14.19 7.93 0.54
CA GLN A 16 13.46 7.10 -0.42
C GLN A 16 14.05 5.70 -0.56
N LYS A 17 15.36 5.55 -0.39
CA LYS A 17 16.07 4.25 -0.44
C LYS A 17 15.86 3.40 0.81
N LEU A 18 15.38 3.98 1.89
CA LEU A 18 15.07 3.28 3.14
C LEU A 18 13.60 2.85 3.20
N THR A 19 13.32 1.77 3.94
CA THR A 19 11.97 1.23 4.12
C THR A 19 11.60 1.08 5.59
N SER A 20 10.30 1.09 5.88
CA SER A 20 9.73 0.82 7.22
C SER A 20 10.38 1.65 8.34
N HIS A 21 10.69 1.03 9.49
CA HIS A 21 11.29 1.67 10.66
C HIS A 21 12.63 2.35 10.36
N ARG A 22 13.46 1.80 9.47
CA ARG A 22 14.75 2.42 9.11
C ARG A 22 14.58 3.79 8.47
N LYS A 23 13.55 3.94 7.63
CA LYS A 23 13.20 5.23 7.04
C LYS A 23 12.76 6.23 8.12
N ARG A 24 11.92 5.81 9.06
CA ARG A 24 11.46 6.66 10.17
C ARG A 24 12.61 7.08 11.08
N ASP A 25 13.47 6.14 11.43
CA ASP A 25 14.66 6.37 12.24
C ASP A 25 15.60 7.40 11.60
N PHE A 26 15.89 7.24 10.30
CA PHE A 26 16.68 8.22 9.56
C PHE A 26 16.04 9.62 9.55
N MET A 27 14.75 9.71 9.21
CA MET A 27 14.06 11.01 9.17
C MET A 27 14.02 11.67 10.56
N ALA A 28 13.83 10.88 11.61
CA ALA A 28 13.85 11.36 12.99
C ALA A 28 15.23 11.84 13.42
N LYS A 29 16.30 11.11 13.07
CA LYS A 29 17.67 11.52 13.33
C LYS A 29 18.01 12.85 12.63
N VAL A 30 17.62 13.00 11.37
CA VAL A 30 17.77 14.27 10.63
C VAL A 30 16.97 15.40 11.31
N ALA A 31 15.76 15.11 11.81
CA ALA A 31 14.98 16.09 12.54
C ALA A 31 15.64 16.51 13.86
N GLU A 32 16.18 15.56 14.63
CA GLU A 32 16.95 15.82 15.87
C GLU A 32 18.17 16.70 15.59
N ASP A 33 18.98 16.33 14.61
CA ASP A 33 20.28 16.95 14.37
C ASP A 33 20.18 18.35 13.73
N TYR A 34 19.16 18.58 12.90
CA TYR A 34 19.10 19.78 12.06
C TYR A 34 17.82 20.61 12.16
N LEU A 35 16.77 20.07 12.79
CA LEU A 35 15.43 20.68 12.80
C LEU A 35 14.81 20.73 14.22
N ASP A 36 15.65 20.78 15.25
CA ASP A 36 15.27 20.87 16.67
C ASP A 36 14.32 19.74 17.13
N GLY A 37 14.43 18.55 16.53
CA GLY A 37 13.51 17.44 16.76
C GLY A 37 12.07 17.73 16.32
N SER A 38 11.84 18.71 15.45
CA SER A 38 10.49 19.14 15.05
C SER A 38 10.03 18.47 13.76
N ALA A 39 9.06 17.57 13.88
CA ALA A 39 8.38 16.97 12.73
C ALA A 39 7.70 17.99 11.82
N ARG A 40 7.22 19.12 12.37
CA ARG A 40 6.62 20.21 11.58
C ARG A 40 7.66 20.92 10.72
N LYS A 41 8.88 21.14 11.24
CA LYS A 41 9.99 21.67 10.45
C LYS A 41 10.43 20.67 9.37
N ALA A 42 10.46 19.38 9.66
CA ALA A 42 10.78 18.35 8.68
C ALA A 42 9.78 18.31 7.51
N GLU A 43 8.49 18.46 7.79
CA GLU A 43 7.46 18.63 6.77
C GLU A 43 7.68 19.90 5.94
N THR A 44 7.85 21.06 6.59
CA THR A 44 8.00 22.34 5.88
C THR A 44 9.28 22.39 5.02
N VAL A 45 10.39 21.83 5.51
CA VAL A 45 11.70 21.97 4.87
C VAL A 45 12.00 20.83 3.89
N LEU A 46 11.60 19.60 4.22
CA LEU A 46 11.91 18.40 3.43
C LEU A 46 10.68 17.75 2.79
N GLY A 47 9.46 18.19 3.11
CA GLY A 47 8.23 17.59 2.59
C GLY A 47 7.97 16.17 3.11
N TRP A 48 8.58 15.81 4.24
CA TRP A 48 8.37 14.50 4.85
C TRP A 48 7.06 14.47 5.64
N ASN A 49 6.39 13.31 5.60
CA ASN A 49 5.15 13.10 6.33
C ASN A 49 5.40 13.29 7.85
N ARG A 50 4.65 14.22 8.44
CA ARG A 50 4.78 14.59 9.85
C ARG A 50 4.60 13.41 10.81
N ASP A 51 3.59 12.56 10.60
CA ASP A 51 3.28 11.44 11.48
C ASP A 51 4.40 10.40 11.47
N GLY A 52 4.99 10.13 10.29
CA GLY A 52 6.14 9.24 10.16
C GLY A 52 7.39 9.74 10.89
N VAL A 53 7.63 11.06 10.87
CA VAL A 53 8.74 11.69 11.61
C VAL A 53 8.45 11.69 13.12
N GLN A 54 7.21 12.01 13.54
CA GLN A 54 6.83 11.96 14.95
C GLN A 54 6.96 10.55 15.54
N LEU A 55 6.54 9.54 14.78
CA LEU A 55 6.70 8.14 15.18
C LEU A 55 8.17 7.80 15.34
N GLY A 56 9.02 8.12 14.35
CA GLY A 56 10.46 7.90 14.46
C GLY A 56 11.09 8.60 15.67
N LEU A 57 10.70 9.85 15.97
CA LEU A 57 11.18 10.58 17.15
C LEU A 57 10.74 9.91 18.46
N HIS A 58 9.54 9.36 18.50
CA HIS A 58 9.05 8.59 19.65
C HIS A 58 9.82 7.27 19.81
N GLU A 59 10.02 6.54 18.71
CA GLU A 59 10.80 5.30 18.67
C GLU A 59 12.24 5.55 19.18
N ARG A 60 12.89 6.61 18.71
CA ARG A 60 14.25 7.01 19.15
C ARG A 60 14.31 7.40 20.62
N ARG A 61 13.33 8.17 21.13
CA ARG A 61 13.24 8.53 22.56
C ARG A 61 13.03 7.34 23.49
N THR A 62 12.28 6.34 23.04
CA THR A 62 11.90 5.19 23.88
C THR A 62 12.80 3.98 23.68
N GLY A 63 13.61 3.95 22.62
CA GLY A 63 14.43 2.80 22.23
C GLY A 63 13.62 1.62 21.69
N MET A 64 12.31 1.81 21.43
CA MET A 64 11.41 0.77 20.93
C MET A 64 11.02 1.04 19.49
N ILE A 65 10.95 -0.02 18.68
CA ILE A 65 10.39 0.07 17.32
C ILE A 65 8.89 -0.19 17.40
N CYS A 66 8.09 0.78 16.98
CA CYS A 66 6.66 0.60 16.82
C CYS A 66 6.39 -0.30 15.61
N VAL A 67 5.94 -1.52 15.90
CA VAL A 67 5.54 -2.48 14.87
C VAL A 67 4.17 -2.05 14.33
N ASP A 68 4.17 -1.60 13.08
CA ASP A 68 2.96 -1.28 12.35
C ASP A 68 2.13 -2.57 12.19
N ASN A 69 0.82 -2.52 12.45
CA ASN A 69 -0.04 -3.70 12.40
C ASN A 69 -0.42 -4.02 10.95
N TYR A 70 0.58 -4.35 10.13
CA TYR A 70 0.40 -4.72 8.72
C TYR A 70 -0.59 -5.87 8.55
N ARG A 71 -0.66 -6.78 9.54
CA ARG A 71 -1.59 -7.91 9.58
C ARG A 71 -3.06 -7.48 9.77
N ALA A 72 -3.32 -6.30 10.32
CA ALA A 72 -4.67 -5.75 10.45
C ALA A 72 -5.10 -4.88 9.28
N ARG A 73 -4.25 -4.66 8.25
CA ARG A 73 -4.64 -3.93 7.02
C ARG A 73 -5.54 -4.81 6.14
N GLY A 74 -6.75 -5.10 6.62
CA GLY A 74 -7.84 -5.70 5.87
C GLY A 74 -7.53 -7.05 5.21
N ARG A 75 -8.52 -7.58 4.48
CA ARG A 75 -8.36 -8.81 3.72
C ARG A 75 -7.50 -8.51 2.49
N HIS A 76 -6.46 -9.31 2.24
CA HIS A 76 -5.74 -9.26 0.97
C HIS A 76 -6.71 -9.49 -0.20
N LYS A 77 -6.40 -8.88 -1.35
CA LYS A 77 -7.10 -9.13 -2.62
C LYS A 77 -7.28 -10.64 -2.84
N SER A 78 -8.51 -11.08 -3.10
CA SER A 78 -8.82 -12.50 -3.25
C SER A 78 -7.97 -13.16 -4.33
N GLU A 79 -7.63 -12.45 -5.40
CA GLU A 79 -6.79 -12.90 -6.51
C GLU A 79 -5.34 -13.19 -6.09
N ARG A 80 -4.86 -12.59 -4.98
CA ARG A 80 -3.54 -12.90 -4.41
C ARG A 80 -3.57 -14.12 -3.50
N VAL A 81 -4.72 -14.39 -2.89
CA VAL A 81 -4.91 -15.50 -1.94
C VAL A 81 -5.30 -16.78 -2.69
N LEU A 82 -6.08 -16.63 -3.76
CA LEU A 82 -6.61 -17.69 -4.61
C LEU A 82 -6.14 -17.40 -6.03
N SER A 83 -4.96 -17.91 -6.39
CA SER A 83 -4.33 -17.69 -7.71
C SER A 83 -5.18 -18.21 -8.87
N ASP A 84 -5.95 -19.26 -8.62
CA ASP A 84 -6.75 -19.95 -9.65
C ASP A 84 -8.20 -19.43 -9.72
N LEU A 85 -8.56 -18.45 -8.89
CA LEU A 85 -9.92 -17.93 -8.79
C LEU A 85 -10.49 -17.43 -10.13
N GLU A 86 -9.66 -16.82 -10.98
CA GLU A 86 -10.08 -16.40 -12.31
C GLU A 86 -10.37 -17.60 -13.21
N ALA A 87 -9.51 -18.61 -13.20
CA ALA A 87 -9.69 -19.82 -13.99
C ALA A 87 -10.96 -20.58 -13.56
N ASP A 88 -11.21 -20.65 -12.26
CA ASP A 88 -12.41 -21.30 -11.70
C ASP A 88 -13.69 -20.53 -12.09
N ILE A 89 -13.67 -19.20 -12.01
CA ILE A 89 -14.80 -18.36 -12.47
C ILE A 89 -15.06 -18.55 -13.97
N ARG A 90 -14.00 -18.61 -14.79
CA ARG A 90 -14.12 -18.86 -16.24
C ARG A 90 -14.69 -20.25 -16.51
N SER A 91 -14.19 -21.29 -15.85
CA SER A 91 -14.71 -22.65 -15.98
C SER A 91 -16.22 -22.74 -15.71
N LEU A 92 -16.70 -22.05 -14.67
CA LEU A 92 -18.13 -21.98 -14.34
C LEU A 92 -18.95 -21.15 -15.35
N GLY A 93 -18.36 -20.09 -15.90
CA GLY A 93 -19.01 -19.18 -16.83
C GLY A 93 -19.08 -19.71 -18.25
N ASP A 94 -18.01 -20.32 -18.75
CA ASP A 94 -17.85 -20.73 -20.15
C ASP A 94 -18.86 -21.83 -20.54
N GLY A 95 -19.17 -22.76 -19.63
CA GLY A 95 -20.21 -23.76 -19.85
C GLY A 95 -21.64 -23.21 -19.90
N GLN A 96 -21.84 -21.95 -19.49
CA GLN A 96 -23.13 -21.24 -19.48
C GLN A 96 -23.13 -20.01 -20.38
N ALA A 97 -22.08 -19.85 -21.18
CA ALA A 97 -21.89 -18.72 -22.08
C ALA A 97 -22.76 -18.88 -23.33
N GLN A 98 -23.48 -17.82 -23.67
CA GLN A 98 -24.29 -17.72 -24.86
C GLN A 98 -23.90 -16.45 -25.61
N ALA A 99 -23.70 -16.58 -26.93
CA ALA A 99 -23.55 -15.41 -27.79
C ALA A 99 -24.80 -14.53 -27.69
N ASP A 100 -24.61 -13.22 -27.84
CA ASP A 100 -25.70 -12.26 -27.95
C ASP A 100 -26.77 -12.78 -28.93
N PRO A 101 -28.02 -13.03 -28.47
CA PRO A 101 -29.08 -13.55 -29.31
C PRO A 101 -29.39 -12.68 -30.53
N LYS A 102 -29.08 -11.38 -30.46
CA LYS A 102 -29.27 -10.43 -31.56
C LYS A 102 -28.05 -10.34 -32.48
N PHE A 103 -26.94 -11.02 -32.15
CA PHE A 103 -25.66 -10.97 -32.85
C PHE A 103 -25.14 -9.55 -33.09
N GLN A 104 -25.52 -8.59 -32.25
CA GLN A 104 -25.12 -7.18 -32.38
C GLN A 104 -23.81 -6.89 -31.65
N SER A 105 -23.34 -7.83 -30.83
CA SER A 105 -22.12 -7.69 -30.05
C SER A 105 -21.33 -8.99 -29.99
N THR A 106 -20.03 -8.85 -29.75
CA THR A 106 -19.11 -9.97 -29.48
C THR A 106 -19.13 -10.40 -28.01
N PHE A 107 -20.02 -9.84 -27.19
CA PHE A 107 -20.15 -10.20 -25.80
C PHE A 107 -20.81 -11.57 -25.64
N LEU A 108 -20.26 -12.36 -24.73
CA LEU A 108 -20.87 -13.59 -24.25
C LEU A 108 -21.69 -13.28 -22.99
N TYR A 109 -22.97 -13.58 -23.04
CA TYR A 109 -23.86 -13.49 -21.88
C TYR A 109 -23.82 -14.82 -21.13
N THR A 110 -23.58 -14.76 -19.83
CA THR A 110 -23.59 -15.96 -19.00
C THR A 110 -24.95 -16.12 -18.32
N ARG A 111 -25.52 -17.33 -18.36
CA ARG A 111 -26.80 -17.65 -17.67
C ARG A 111 -26.62 -17.95 -16.18
N ILE A 112 -25.45 -17.65 -15.60
CA ILE A 112 -25.15 -17.87 -14.19
C ILE A 112 -25.00 -16.52 -13.48
N SER A 113 -25.70 -16.37 -12.35
CA SER A 113 -25.58 -15.16 -11.54
C SER A 113 -24.27 -15.15 -10.74
N ALA A 114 -23.74 -13.96 -10.43
CA ALA A 114 -22.58 -13.81 -9.55
C ALA A 114 -22.76 -14.51 -8.17
N ARG A 115 -24.01 -14.55 -7.65
CA ARG A 115 -24.34 -15.26 -6.41
C ARG A 115 -24.16 -16.78 -6.56
N ALA A 116 -24.58 -17.34 -7.68
CA ALA A 116 -24.44 -18.77 -7.95
C ALA A 116 -22.97 -19.17 -8.18
N VAL A 117 -22.20 -18.35 -8.91
CA VAL A 117 -20.74 -18.53 -9.06
C VAL A 117 -20.07 -18.53 -7.68
N ARG A 118 -20.39 -17.55 -6.82
CA ARG A 118 -19.84 -17.49 -5.47
C ARG A 118 -20.19 -18.74 -4.63
N ALA A 119 -21.41 -19.24 -4.73
CA ALA A 119 -21.83 -20.45 -4.01
C ALA A 119 -21.04 -21.69 -4.45
N ALA A 120 -20.82 -21.85 -5.77
CA ALA A 120 -20.04 -22.95 -6.34
C ALA A 120 -18.54 -22.89 -5.97
N LEU A 121 -18.01 -21.70 -5.69
CA LEU A 121 -16.61 -21.48 -5.27
C LEU A 121 -16.41 -21.51 -3.74
N SER A 122 -17.49 -21.62 -2.96
CA SER A 122 -17.45 -21.62 -1.50
C SER A 122 -17.69 -23.00 -0.88
N SER A 123 -17.95 -24.02 -1.70
CA SER A 123 -18.11 -25.44 -1.32
C SER A 123 -16.81 -26.20 -1.47
#